data_AF-A0A7R9YPU9-F1
#
_entry.id   AF-A0A7R9YPU9-F1
#
_cell.length_a   1.000
_cell.length_b   1.000
_cell.length_c   1.000
_cell.angle_alpha   90.00
_cell.angle_beta   90.00
_cell.angle_gamma   90.00
#
_symmetry.space_group_name_H-M   'P 1'
#
loop_
_entity.id
_entity.type
_entity.pdbx_description
1 polymer ?
#
loop_
_entity_poly.entity_id
_entity_poly.type
_entity_poly.pdbx_seq_one_letter_code
_entity_poly.pdbx_strand_id
1 'polypeptide(L)'
;QPSTGADLPHVSYMEEVLAEGIELFKAMPSVMKIPVPTPDSGATLIVVGDTHGQLADVLYIFSVHGPPSPVNVYLFNGDIADRGPMACEIVLLLLTYKLAVPD
;
A
#
# COMPACT_ATOMS: atom_id res chain seq x y z
N GLN A 1 1.36 29.49 6.90
CA GLN A 1 1.82 28.13 6.57
C GLN A 1 0.68 27.19 6.86
N PRO A 2 0.03 26.56 5.86
CA PRO A 2 -1.00 25.58 6.15
C PRO A 2 -0.32 24.28 6.61
N SER A 3 -0.79 23.74 7.72
CA SER A 3 -0.43 22.42 8.24
C SER A 3 -0.77 21.35 7.20
N THR A 4 0.24 20.79 6.54
CA THR A 4 0.11 19.79 5.46
C THR A 4 -0.03 18.35 5.99
N GLY A 5 -0.73 18.15 7.10
CA GLY A 5 -1.16 16.80 7.52
C GLY A 5 -2.55 16.56 6.95
N ALA A 6 -2.73 15.56 6.10
CA ALA A 6 -4.07 15.09 5.79
C ALA A 6 -4.70 14.61 7.11
N ASP A 7 -5.91 15.05 7.43
CA ASP A 7 -6.59 14.54 8.63
C ASP A 7 -6.76 13.03 8.48
N LEU A 8 -6.08 12.28 9.35
CA LEU A 8 -6.20 10.83 9.41
C LEU A 8 -7.67 10.43 9.68
N PRO A 9 -8.10 9.24 9.24
CA PRO A 9 -9.42 8.72 9.58
C PRO A 9 -9.64 8.68 11.09
N HIS A 10 -10.91 8.64 11.53
CA HIS A 10 -11.22 8.47 12.94
C HIS A 10 -10.56 7.20 13.52
N VAL A 11 -10.08 7.27 14.76
CA VAL A 11 -9.26 6.21 15.38
C VAL A 11 -9.88 4.83 15.32
N SER A 12 -11.20 4.73 15.46
CA SER A 12 -11.93 3.45 15.37
C SER A 12 -11.73 2.75 14.02
N TYR A 13 -11.71 3.50 12.91
CA TYR A 13 -11.48 2.92 11.58
C TYR A 13 -10.02 2.50 11.41
N MET A 14 -9.09 3.28 11.97
CA MET A 14 -7.67 2.92 11.94
C MET A 14 -7.40 1.63 12.74
N GLU A 15 -8.02 1.48 13.91
CA GLU A 15 -7.93 0.28 14.73
C GLU A 15 -8.46 -0.96 14.00
N GLU A 16 -9.58 -0.83 13.30
CA GLU A 16 -10.19 -1.91 12.52
C GLU A 16 -9.27 -2.35 11.37
N VAL A 17 -8.79 -1.42 10.55
CA VAL A 17 -7.85 -1.70 9.44
C VAL A 17 -6.56 -2.34 9.96
N LEU A 18 -6.02 -1.86 11.08
CA LEU A 18 -4.82 -2.43 11.69
C LEU A 18 -5.06 -3.85 12.21
N ALA A 19 -6.17 -4.08 12.90
CA ALA A 19 -6.51 -5.39 13.45
C ALA A 19 -6.67 -6.44 12.34
N GLU A 20 -7.44 -6.12 11.29
CA GLU A 20 -7.62 -7.00 10.14
C GLU A 20 -6.33 -7.23 9.38
N GLY A 21 -5.54 -6.17 9.14
CA GLY A 21 -4.25 -6.27 8.47
C GLY A 21 -3.28 -7.18 9.22
N ILE A 22 -3.22 -7.09 10.55
CA ILE A 22 -2.39 -7.96 11.39
C ILE A 22 -2.79 -9.42 11.22
N GLU A 23 -4.08 -9.74 11.29
CA GLU A 23 -4.55 -11.12 11.13
C GLU A 23 -4.28 -11.65 9.72
N LEU A 24 -4.46 -10.82 8.69
CA LEU A 24 -4.11 -11.17 7.30
C LEU A 24 -2.63 -11.55 7.18
N PHE A 25 -1.72 -10.69 7.63
CA PHE A 25 -0.28 -10.93 7.49
C PHE A 25 0.22 -12.10 8.36
N LYS A 26 -0.40 -12.35 9.53
CA LYS A 26 -0.08 -13.54 10.35
C LYS A 26 -0.41 -14.85 9.64
N ALA A 27 -1.46 -14.87 8.82
CA ALA A 27 -1.87 -16.05 8.06
C ALA A 27 -1.03 -16.29 6.80
N MET A 28 -0.27 -15.28 6.34
CA MET A 28 0.54 -15.36 5.13
C MET A 28 1.89 -16.06 5.38
N PRO A 29 2.41 -16.80 4.38
CA PRO A 29 3.74 -17.37 4.48
C PRO A 29 4.82 -16.27 4.45
N SER A 30 5.96 -16.51 5.11
CA SER A 30 7.10 -15.57 5.10
C SER A 30 7.67 -15.32 3.70
N VAL A 31 7.47 -16.27 2.76
CA VAL A 31 7.88 -16.14 1.37
C VAL A 31 6.64 -16.20 0.48
N MET A 32 6.25 -15.06 -0.06
CA MET A 32 5.17 -14.96 -1.02
C MET A 32 5.65 -15.31 -2.42
N LYS A 33 4.83 -16.06 -3.17
CA LYS A 33 5.04 -16.33 -4.59
C LYS A 33 4.02 -15.52 -5.37
N ILE A 34 4.49 -14.50 -6.08
CA ILE A 34 3.63 -13.62 -6.88
C ILE A 34 3.73 -14.07 -8.35
N PRO A 35 2.61 -14.44 -9.00
CA PRO A 35 2.60 -14.73 -10.43
C PRO A 35 3.01 -13.48 -11.22
N VAL A 36 3.92 -13.64 -12.18
CA VAL A 36 4.29 -12.55 -13.09
C VAL A 36 3.24 -12.49 -14.20
N PRO A 37 2.56 -11.35 -14.41
CA PRO A 37 1.61 -11.19 -15.51
C PRO A 37 2.26 -11.46 -16.87
N THR A 38 1.55 -12.20 -17.73
CA THR A 38 1.96 -12.41 -19.13
C THR A 38 1.51 -11.22 -19.99
N PRO A 39 2.17 -10.95 -21.13
CA PRO A 39 1.82 -9.80 -21.98
C PRO A 39 0.36 -9.77 -22.47
N ASP A 40 -0.29 -10.92 -22.58
CA ASP A 40 -1.68 -11.09 -23.02
C ASP A 40 -2.72 -11.04 -21.88
N SER A 41 -2.28 -11.06 -20.62
CA SER A 41 -3.18 -11.05 -19.45
C SER A 41 -3.89 -9.70 -19.23
N GLY A 42 -3.36 -8.62 -19.80
CA GLY A 42 -3.81 -7.25 -19.51
C GLY A 42 -3.53 -6.78 -18.08
N ALA A 43 -2.84 -7.60 -17.27
CA ALA A 43 -2.44 -7.26 -15.91
C ALA A 43 -1.00 -6.74 -15.87
N THR A 44 -0.71 -5.90 -14.88
CA THR A 44 0.62 -5.33 -14.64
C THR A 44 1.07 -5.61 -13.21
N LEU A 45 2.37 -5.87 -13.03
CA LEU A 45 3.02 -5.93 -11.73
C LEU A 45 3.97 -4.74 -11.60
N ILE A 46 3.72 -3.89 -10.61
CA ILE A 46 4.48 -2.69 -10.32
C ILE A 46 5.26 -2.91 -9.04
N VAL A 47 6.58 -2.86 -9.14
CA VAL A 47 7.48 -3.00 -7.98
C VAL A 47 7.94 -1.61 -7.56
N VAL A 48 7.62 -1.25 -6.33
CA VAL A 48 7.97 0.03 -5.70
C VAL A 48 9.03 -0.24 -4.64
N GLY A 49 10.12 0.50 -4.68
CA GLY A 49 11.16 0.48 -3.64
C GLY A 49 10.77 1.32 -2.43
N ASP A 50 11.77 1.81 -1.70
CA ASP A 50 11.58 2.63 -0.52
C ASP A 50 10.76 3.88 -0.82
N THR A 51 9.88 4.23 0.13
CA THR A 51 9.09 5.47 0.07
C THR A 51 9.38 6.40 1.24
N HIS A 52 9.97 5.91 2.35
CA HIS A 52 10.45 6.70 3.48
C HIS A 52 9.45 7.78 3.93
N GLY A 53 8.17 7.43 4.10
CA GLY A 53 7.14 8.37 4.57
C GLY A 53 6.75 9.47 3.57
N GLN A 54 7.09 9.35 2.28
CA GLN A 54 6.79 10.33 1.23
C GLN A 54 5.47 10.01 0.50
N LEU A 55 4.34 10.34 1.13
CA LEU A 55 3.00 10.03 0.58
C LEU A 55 2.78 10.61 -0.82
N ALA A 56 3.29 11.80 -1.11
CA ALA A 56 3.13 12.45 -2.41
C ALA A 56 3.69 11.59 -3.56
N ASP A 57 4.81 10.89 -3.33
CA ASP A 57 5.43 10.01 -4.33
C ASP A 57 4.59 8.75 -4.54
N VAL A 58 4.03 8.18 -3.47
CA VAL A 58 3.10 7.03 -3.55
C VAL A 58 1.85 7.40 -4.35
N LEU A 59 1.24 8.55 -4.06
CA LEU A 59 0.06 9.04 -4.78
C LEU A 59 0.39 9.36 -6.24
N TYR A 60 1.59 9.89 -6.51
CA TYR A 60 2.05 10.12 -7.87
C TYR A 60 2.18 8.80 -8.65
N ILE A 61 2.81 7.78 -8.07
CA ILE A 61 2.90 6.43 -8.68
C ILE A 61 1.51 5.90 -9.03
N PHE A 62 0.55 6.00 -8.10
CA PHE A 62 -0.84 5.58 -8.36
C PHE A 62 -1.54 6.41 -9.44
N SER A 63 -1.21 7.70 -9.57
CA SER A 63 -1.77 8.54 -10.64
C SER A 63 -1.22 8.19 -12.02
N VAL A 64 0.05 7.77 -12.10
CA VAL A 64 0.72 7.39 -13.35
C VAL A 64 0.32 5.99 -13.79
N HIS A 65 0.28 5.04 -12.85
CA HIS A 65 0.09 3.63 -13.16
C HIS A 65 -1.31 3.09 -12.79
N GLY A 66 -2.17 3.93 -12.23
CA GLY A 66 -3.46 3.53 -11.68
C GLY A 66 -3.35 2.96 -10.25
N PRO A 67 -4.44 2.96 -9.47
CA PRO A 67 -4.44 2.38 -8.13
C PRO A 67 -4.32 0.85 -8.15
N PRO A 68 -4.00 0.21 -7.00
CA PRO A 68 -4.08 -1.24 -6.86
C PRO A 68 -5.45 -1.80 -7.26
N SER A 69 -5.44 -2.89 -8.04
CA SER A 69 -6.64 -3.58 -8.52
C SER A 69 -6.30 -5.01 -8.96
N PRO A 70 -7.28 -5.89 -9.27
CA PRO A 70 -7.01 -7.26 -9.74
C PRO A 70 -6.14 -7.34 -11.00
N VAL A 71 -6.07 -6.27 -11.80
CA VAL A 71 -5.22 -6.19 -13.01
C VAL A 71 -4.01 -5.26 -12.81
N ASN A 72 -3.85 -4.67 -11.64
CA ASN A 72 -2.78 -3.73 -11.34
C ASN A 72 -2.18 -4.05 -9.97
N VAL A 73 -1.25 -5.00 -9.97
CA VAL A 73 -0.66 -5.60 -8.77
C VAL A 73 0.52 -4.75 -8.33
N TYR A 74 0.60 -4.45 -7.03
CA TYR A 74 1.69 -3.68 -6.44
C TYR A 74 2.50 -4.50 -5.44
N LEU A 75 3.82 -4.41 -5.54
CA LEU A 75 4.77 -4.91 -4.55
C LEU A 75 5.59 -3.74 -4.00
N PHE A 76 5.35 -3.36 -2.74
CA PHE A 76 6.17 -2.40 -2.01
C PHE A 76 7.27 -3.17 -1.26
N ASN A 77 8.53 -2.97 -1.67
CA ASN A 77 9.67 -3.78 -1.22
C ASN A 77 10.39 -3.20 0.01
N GLY A 78 9.64 -2.90 1.07
CA GLY A 78 10.17 -2.40 2.35
C GLY A 78 10.34 -0.88 2.40
N ASP A 79 10.88 -0.39 3.53
CA ASP A 79 11.19 1.03 3.81
C ASP A 79 10.10 2.02 3.37
N ILE A 80 8.84 1.63 3.61
CA ILE A 80 7.68 2.48 3.30
C ILE A 80 7.44 3.58 4.34
N ALA A 81 7.86 3.31 5.57
CA ALA A 81 7.72 4.15 6.74
C ALA A 81 9.06 4.80 7.13
N ASP A 82 9.09 5.50 8.27
CA ASP A 82 10.21 6.31 8.79
C ASP A 82 10.54 7.53 7.92
N ARG A 83 11.52 8.33 8.39
CA ARG A 83 12.15 9.53 7.81
C ARG A 83 11.22 10.67 7.37
N GLY A 84 10.22 10.38 6.54
CA GLY A 84 9.18 11.30 6.10
C GLY A 84 8.01 11.40 7.08
N PRO A 85 7.25 12.49 7.02
CA PRO A 85 6.21 12.79 8.01
C PRO A 85 4.90 12.01 7.80
N MET A 86 4.70 11.39 6.63
CA MET A 86 3.41 10.81 6.22
C MET A 86 3.41 9.26 6.28
N ALA A 87 4.19 8.68 7.18
CA ALA A 87 4.34 7.23 7.29
C ALA A 87 3.04 6.52 7.69
N CYS A 88 2.27 7.11 8.61
CA CYS A 88 1.00 6.55 9.07
C CYS A 88 -0.02 6.48 7.93
N GLU A 89 -0.10 7.53 7.13
CA GLU A 89 -0.98 7.65 5.97
C GLU A 89 -0.63 6.60 4.92
N ILE A 90 0.66 6.39 4.63
CA ILE A 90 1.10 5.34 3.70
C ILE A 90 0.73 3.96 4.23
N VAL A 91 1.04 3.65 5.50
CA VAL A 91 0.74 2.34 6.08
C VAL A 91 -0.76 2.05 6.03
N LEU A 92 -1.61 3.00 6.43
CA LEU A 92 -3.06 2.84 6.39
C LEU A 92 -3.59 2.71 4.96
N LEU A 93 -3.08 3.50 4.02
CA LEU A 93 -3.45 3.44 2.61
C LEU A 93 -3.13 2.06 2.02
N LEU A 94 -1.90 1.57 2.22
CA LEU A 94 -1.46 0.29 1.68
C LEU A 94 -2.16 -0.89 2.34
N LEU A 95 -2.39 -0.85 3.66
CA LEU A 95 -3.20 -1.87 4.35
C LEU A 95 -4.63 -1.90 3.85
N THR A 96 -5.25 -0.74 3.66
CA THR A 96 -6.62 -0.65 3.12
C THR A 96 -6.69 -1.29 1.73
N TYR A 97 -5.73 -1.00 0.84
CA TYR A 97 -5.66 -1.66 -0.46
C TYR A 97 -5.44 -3.16 -0.34
N LYS A 98 -4.56 -3.60 0.57
CA LYS A 98 -4.28 -5.03 0.78
C LYS A 98 -5.50 -5.78 1.32
N LEU A 99 -6.35 -5.14 2.13
CA LEU A 99 -7.61 -5.72 2.60
C LEU A 99 -8.69 -5.73 1.50
N ALA A 100 -8.76 -4.67 0.69
CA ALA A 100 -9.75 -4.55 -0.39
C ALA A 100 -9.42 -5.45 -1.60
N VAL A 101 -8.14 -5.68 -1.88
CA VAL A 101 -7.63 -6.49 -3.00
C VAL A 101 -6.52 -7.40 -2.45
N PRO A 102 -6.88 -8.53 -1.83
CA PRO A 102 -5.93 -9.36 -1.06
C PRO A 102 -4.97 -10.20 -1.91
N ASP A 103 -5.28 -10.43 -3.18
CA ASP A 103 -4.47 -11.20 -4.13
C ASP A 103 -3.50 -10.31 -4.90
#